data_AF-A0A1Y6L7D2-F1
#
_entry.id   AF-A0A1Y6L7D2-F1
#
_cell.length_a   1.000
_cell.length_b   1.000
_cell.length_c   1.000
_cell.angle_alpha   90.00
_cell.angle_beta   90.00
_cell.angle_gamma   90.00
#
_symmetry.space_group_name_H-M   'P 1'
#
loop_
_entity.id
_entity.type
_entity.pdbx_description
1 polymer ?
#
loop_
_entity_poly.entity_id
_entity_poly.type
_entity_poly.pdbx_seq_one_letter_code
_entity_poly.pdbx_strand_id
1 'polypeptide(L)'
;MLSNIAVVGSLFAAKTVHAFTPHRDHYSNYAGGASYDTDIVEASVEIVLPKCSVGLPKYDYVTYTNNGWVGISAFTEDSGLLQTGISCYASEIDGKTTLSYSAWSEWVPNDPTYYEDSDYQAGDVLTARVVAYNESAGMSYIRNHRTGKEHRTLYTDQKVPLSMTDAEWVVESQLLVTEAGLSGQRNAGFTPWSFSNASYKKKDGSTHLMGGSEIYNCVLNGTQIFTATYEGPGCLQVNDTTPADYNPGS
;
A
#
# COMPACT_ATOMS: atom_id res chain seq x y z
N MET A 1 23.81 25.52 -53.36
CA MET A 1 24.52 24.78 -52.29
C MET A 1 23.53 23.82 -51.67
N LEU A 2 23.74 22.53 -51.90
CA LEU A 2 23.03 21.42 -51.27
C LEU A 2 23.76 21.07 -49.96
N SER A 3 23.00 20.89 -48.89
CA SER A 3 23.34 20.03 -47.74
C SER A 3 22.07 19.97 -46.86
N ASN A 4 21.33 18.86 -46.80
CA ASN A 4 21.53 17.69 -45.92
C ASN A 4 21.51 18.11 -44.44
N ILE A 5 20.77 17.55 -43.48
CA ILE A 5 20.23 16.19 -43.26
C ILE A 5 19.28 16.34 -42.04
N ALA A 6 18.04 15.84 -42.13
CA ALA A 6 17.48 14.68 -41.44
C ALA A 6 17.20 14.82 -39.92
N VAL A 7 15.91 14.69 -39.61
CA VAL A 7 15.29 13.83 -38.58
C VAL A 7 16.08 13.56 -37.32
N VAL A 8 15.60 14.11 -36.20
CA VAL A 8 15.64 13.48 -34.87
C VAL A 8 14.33 13.95 -34.22
N GLY A 9 13.34 13.12 -33.94
CA GLY A 9 13.36 11.77 -33.40
C GLY A 9 12.35 11.84 -32.27
N SER A 10 11.16 11.30 -32.50
CA SER A 10 10.10 11.22 -31.51
C SER A 10 10.68 10.66 -30.22
N LEU A 11 10.62 11.43 -29.12
CA LEU A 11 10.88 10.89 -27.79
C LEU A 11 9.78 9.87 -27.52
N PHE A 12 10.06 8.61 -27.79
CA PHE A 12 9.41 7.52 -27.08
C PHE A 12 9.77 7.73 -25.61
N ALA A 13 8.81 8.14 -24.79
CA ALA A 13 8.87 7.87 -23.38
C ALA A 13 9.05 6.35 -23.28
N ALA A 14 10.24 5.91 -22.90
CA ALA A 14 10.45 4.55 -22.46
C ALA A 14 9.52 4.38 -21.27
N LYS A 15 8.36 3.74 -21.51
CA LYS A 15 7.60 3.09 -20.46
C LYS A 15 8.57 2.05 -19.92
N THR A 16 9.29 2.39 -18.86
CA THR A 16 9.95 1.39 -18.05
C THR A 16 8.81 0.56 -17.49
N VAL A 17 8.51 -0.53 -18.19
CA VAL A 17 7.81 -1.66 -17.58
C VAL A 17 8.79 -2.11 -16.51
N HIS A 18 8.61 -1.64 -15.28
CA HIS A 18 9.16 -2.38 -14.16
C HIS A 18 8.64 -3.79 -14.36
N ALA A 19 9.55 -4.74 -14.57
CA ALA A 19 9.20 -6.12 -14.42
C ALA A 19 8.57 -6.21 -13.03
N PHE A 20 7.25 -6.41 -12.98
CA PHE A 20 6.57 -6.75 -11.75
C PHE A 20 7.35 -7.91 -11.20
N THR A 21 7.88 -7.74 -9.99
CA THR A 21 8.62 -8.76 -9.27
C THR A 21 7.81 -8.99 -7.98
N PRO A 22 7.68 -10.22 -7.46
CA PRO A 22 6.72 -10.49 -6.41
C PRO A 22 7.07 -9.70 -5.16
N HIS A 23 6.07 -9.25 -4.38
CA HIS A 23 6.33 -8.48 -3.15
C HIS A 23 7.21 -9.25 -2.17
N ARG A 24 7.08 -10.59 -2.14
CA ARG A 24 7.91 -11.47 -1.32
C ARG A 24 9.40 -11.38 -1.66
N ASP A 25 9.76 -10.99 -2.88
CA ASP A 25 11.15 -10.92 -3.30
C ASP A 25 11.73 -9.49 -3.18
N HIS A 26 10.87 -8.50 -2.85
CA HIS A 26 11.19 -7.07 -2.75
C HIS A 26 10.65 -6.41 -1.47
N TYR A 27 10.88 -7.00 -0.29
CA TYR A 27 10.45 -6.47 1.02
C TYR A 27 10.99 -5.08 1.44
N SER A 28 11.48 -4.26 0.51
CA SER A 28 12.15 -3.01 0.91
C SER A 28 11.17 -1.98 1.48
N ASN A 29 9.95 -1.87 0.96
CA ASN A 29 9.04 -0.78 1.29
C ASN A 29 7.71 -1.22 1.95
N TYR A 30 7.54 -2.50 2.26
CA TYR A 30 6.32 -3.04 2.87
C TYR A 30 6.58 -3.65 4.25
N ALA A 31 5.66 -3.46 5.19
CA ALA A 31 5.60 -4.21 6.44
C ALA A 31 4.18 -4.73 6.64
N GLY A 32 4.00 -5.99 7.02
CA GLY A 32 2.66 -6.54 7.15
C GLY A 32 2.65 -8.04 7.38
N GLY A 33 1.51 -8.63 7.04
CA GLY A 33 1.34 -10.07 6.97
C GLY A 33 0.71 -10.49 5.65
N ALA A 34 1.00 -11.73 5.25
CA ALA A 34 0.41 -12.32 4.06
C ALA A 34 -0.06 -13.76 4.32
N SER A 35 -0.98 -14.22 3.48
CA SER A 35 -1.41 -15.60 3.38
C SER A 35 -1.41 -15.98 1.91
N TYR A 36 -1.00 -17.20 1.61
CA TYR A 36 -1.04 -17.74 0.25
C TYR A 36 -1.74 -19.09 0.23
N ASP A 37 -2.56 -19.29 -0.79
CA ASP A 37 -3.40 -20.46 -1.02
C ASP A 37 -3.78 -20.51 -2.51
N THR A 38 -4.75 -21.34 -2.90
CA THR A 38 -5.37 -21.30 -4.23
C THR A 38 -6.75 -20.69 -4.18
N ASP A 39 -7.24 -20.15 -5.29
CA ASP A 39 -8.63 -19.71 -5.44
C ASP A 39 -9.08 -18.65 -4.41
N ILE A 40 -8.19 -17.75 -3.99
CA ILE A 40 -8.52 -16.63 -3.10
C ILE A 40 -9.35 -15.60 -3.88
N VAL A 41 -10.55 -15.31 -3.39
CA VAL A 41 -11.53 -14.42 -4.05
C VAL A 41 -11.87 -13.18 -3.22
N GLU A 42 -11.48 -13.13 -1.96
CA GLU A 42 -11.73 -11.98 -1.08
C GLU A 42 -10.61 -11.85 -0.06
N ALA A 43 -10.24 -10.61 0.26
CA ALA A 43 -9.41 -10.26 1.40
C ALA A 43 -10.07 -9.06 2.11
N SER A 44 -10.12 -9.10 3.44
CA SER A 44 -10.74 -8.06 4.25
C SER A 44 -10.02 -7.83 5.57
N VAL A 45 -10.22 -6.65 6.14
CA VAL A 45 -9.63 -6.25 7.42
C VAL A 45 -10.35 -5.06 8.03
N GLU A 46 -10.23 -4.92 9.35
CA GLU A 46 -10.51 -3.69 10.07
C GLU A 46 -9.21 -2.97 10.42
N ILE A 47 -9.10 -1.71 10.00
CA ILE A 47 -7.92 -0.86 10.19
C ILE A 47 -8.28 0.24 11.19
N VAL A 48 -7.52 0.36 12.28
CA VAL A 48 -7.57 1.55 13.15
C VAL A 48 -6.60 2.59 12.59
N LEU A 49 -7.09 3.77 12.23
CA LEU A 49 -6.25 4.82 11.67
C LEU A 49 -5.23 5.32 12.69
N PRO A 50 -3.92 5.36 12.34
CA PRO A 50 -2.93 5.90 13.22
C PRO A 50 -3.04 7.42 13.26
N LYS A 51 -2.34 8.03 14.20
CA LYS A 51 -1.97 9.43 14.12
C LYS A 51 -0.59 9.53 13.46
N CYS A 52 -0.53 10.10 12.25
CA CYS A 52 0.75 10.43 11.63
C CYS A 52 1.42 11.64 12.28
N SER A 53 2.72 11.76 12.04
CA SER A 53 3.57 12.89 12.37
C SER A 53 4.60 13.12 11.27
N VAL A 54 5.27 14.26 11.32
CA VAL A 54 6.46 14.51 10.49
C VAL A 54 7.47 13.38 10.72
N GLY A 55 7.96 12.78 9.63
CA GLY A 55 8.93 11.70 9.71
C GLY A 55 10.38 12.17 9.65
N LEU A 56 11.28 11.22 9.50
CA LEU A 56 12.73 11.46 9.51
C LEU A 56 13.34 11.29 8.11
N PRO A 57 14.34 12.12 7.76
CA PRO A 57 14.69 13.39 8.40
C PRO A 57 13.61 14.47 8.18
N LYS A 58 13.55 15.43 9.10
CA LYS A 58 12.57 16.53 9.06
C LYS A 58 13.00 17.63 8.08
N TYR A 59 12.06 18.03 7.25
CA TYR A 59 12.09 19.12 6.29
C TYR A 59 10.79 19.92 6.36
N ASP A 60 10.90 21.23 6.21
CA ASP A 60 9.76 22.14 6.01
C ASP A 60 9.28 22.11 4.55
N TYR A 61 7.99 22.41 4.36
CA TYR A 61 7.29 22.43 3.06
C TYR A 61 7.32 21.09 2.32
N VAL A 62 7.35 20.00 3.09
CA VAL A 62 7.31 18.61 2.60
C VAL A 62 6.10 17.90 3.20
N THR A 63 5.44 17.09 2.37
CA THR A 63 4.43 16.13 2.82
C THR A 63 5.06 14.76 3.01
N TYR A 64 4.75 14.16 4.14
CA TYR A 64 5.11 12.80 4.53
C TYR A 64 3.88 11.93 4.48
N THR A 65 4.04 10.65 4.17
CA THR A 65 2.94 9.70 3.99
C THR A 65 3.30 8.31 4.52
N ASN A 66 2.29 7.53 4.90
CA ASN A 66 2.33 6.06 4.85
C ASN A 66 0.94 5.56 4.45
N ASN A 67 0.87 4.39 3.83
CA ASN A 67 -0.39 3.78 3.42
C ASN A 67 -0.67 2.52 4.25
N GLY A 68 -1.90 2.33 4.71
CA GLY A 68 -2.38 1.07 5.28
C GLY A 68 -3.46 0.46 4.39
N TRP A 69 -3.31 -0.79 3.97
CA TRP A 69 -4.18 -1.40 2.96
C TRP A 69 -4.33 -2.92 3.06
N VAL A 70 -5.30 -3.45 2.32
CA VAL A 70 -5.53 -4.89 2.09
C VAL A 70 -5.60 -5.17 0.59
N GLY A 71 -5.05 -6.30 0.16
CA GLY A 71 -5.00 -6.69 -1.25
C GLY A 71 -5.06 -8.20 -1.50
N ILE A 72 -5.24 -8.57 -2.77
CA ILE A 72 -5.16 -9.95 -3.28
C ILE A 72 -4.17 -9.99 -4.45
N SER A 73 -3.36 -11.06 -4.51
CA SER A 73 -2.33 -11.36 -5.53
C SER A 73 -1.04 -10.55 -5.37
N ALA A 74 -0.11 -10.68 -6.33
CA ALA A 74 1.19 -9.99 -6.41
C ALA A 74 2.21 -10.26 -5.29
N PHE A 75 1.86 -11.09 -4.30
CA PHE A 75 2.77 -11.39 -3.20
C PHE A 75 3.76 -12.50 -3.57
N THR A 76 3.29 -13.67 -4.00
CA THR A 76 4.16 -14.81 -4.31
C THR A 76 4.60 -14.89 -5.78
N GLU A 77 3.85 -14.26 -6.69
CA GLU A 77 4.11 -14.26 -8.12
C GLU A 77 3.76 -12.93 -8.79
N ASP A 78 4.29 -12.72 -9.99
CA ASP A 78 4.06 -11.52 -10.79
C ASP A 78 2.66 -11.53 -11.39
N SER A 79 1.81 -10.62 -10.92
CA SER A 79 0.43 -10.49 -11.38
C SER A 79 -0.06 -9.05 -11.22
N GLY A 80 -1.33 -8.82 -11.55
CA GLY A 80 -2.05 -7.65 -11.07
C GLY A 80 -2.26 -7.74 -9.56
N LEU A 81 -2.56 -6.60 -8.93
CA LEU A 81 -2.92 -6.49 -7.51
C LEU A 81 -4.19 -5.66 -7.40
N LEU A 82 -5.23 -6.26 -6.83
CA LEU A 82 -6.44 -5.55 -6.45
C LEU A 82 -6.33 -5.18 -4.97
N GLN A 83 -6.33 -3.89 -4.67
CA GLN A 83 -6.12 -3.40 -3.31
C GLN A 83 -6.94 -2.15 -2.98
N THR A 84 -7.16 -1.92 -1.69
CA THR A 84 -7.81 -0.71 -1.18
C THR A 84 -7.31 -0.42 0.22
N GLY A 85 -7.25 0.87 0.55
CA GLY A 85 -6.73 1.30 1.82
C GLY A 85 -6.87 2.78 2.04
N ILE A 86 -6.00 3.29 2.90
CA ILE A 86 -5.99 4.69 3.30
C ILE A 86 -4.56 5.18 3.48
N SER A 87 -4.30 6.36 2.95
CA SER A 87 -3.07 7.11 3.17
C SER A 87 -3.24 8.03 4.36
N CYS A 88 -2.20 8.12 5.18
CA CYS A 88 -2.10 9.03 6.31
C CYS A 88 -0.96 10.00 6.04
N TYR A 89 -1.27 11.30 6.04
CA TYR A 89 -0.34 12.36 5.67
C TYR A 89 -0.01 13.25 6.86
N ALA A 90 1.22 13.72 6.89
CA ALA A 90 1.65 14.83 7.73
C ALA A 90 2.39 15.84 6.87
N SER A 91 2.02 17.12 6.95
CA SER A 91 2.72 18.21 6.27
C SER A 91 3.22 19.22 7.29
N GLU A 92 4.47 19.63 7.16
CA GLU A 92 5.08 20.67 7.99
C GLU A 92 5.22 21.95 7.17
N ILE A 93 4.59 23.04 7.63
CA ILE A 93 4.71 24.37 7.01
C ILE A 93 4.96 25.38 8.13
N ASP A 94 6.09 26.09 8.06
CA ASP A 94 6.48 27.12 9.04
C ASP A 94 6.43 26.64 10.50
N GLY A 95 6.89 25.41 10.76
CA GLY A 95 6.87 24.81 12.11
C GLY A 95 5.48 24.35 12.59
N LYS A 96 4.47 24.34 11.70
CA LYS A 96 3.12 23.85 12.00
C LYS A 96 2.85 22.56 11.23
N THR A 97 2.55 21.50 11.98
CA THR A 97 2.13 20.22 11.42
C THR A 97 0.62 20.19 11.16
N THR A 98 0.23 19.74 9.97
CA THR A 98 -1.16 19.41 9.62
C THR A 98 -1.27 17.92 9.27
N LEU A 99 -2.36 17.28 9.71
CA LEU A 99 -2.65 15.88 9.42
C LEU A 99 -3.86 15.77 8.51
N SER A 100 -3.80 14.86 7.55
CA SER A 100 -4.93 14.51 6.68
C SER A 100 -4.87 13.03 6.31
N TYR A 101 -5.98 12.51 5.81
CA TYR A 101 -6.08 11.13 5.35
C TYR A 101 -6.85 11.08 4.04
N SER A 102 -6.59 10.08 3.21
CA SER A 102 -7.34 9.86 1.98
C SER A 102 -7.47 8.37 1.69
N ALA A 103 -8.72 7.90 1.64
CA ALA A 103 -9.01 6.54 1.23
C ALA A 103 -8.86 6.39 -0.30
N TRP A 104 -8.47 5.21 -0.74
CA TRP A 104 -8.20 4.93 -2.15
C TRP A 104 -8.46 3.47 -2.52
N SER A 105 -8.56 3.23 -3.82
CA SER A 105 -8.58 1.88 -4.41
C SER A 105 -7.73 1.80 -5.66
N GLU A 106 -7.22 0.60 -5.95
CA GLU A 106 -6.28 0.40 -7.04
C GLU A 106 -6.38 -1.01 -7.63
N TRP A 107 -6.19 -1.08 -8.94
CA TRP A 107 -5.85 -2.31 -9.64
C TRP A 107 -4.51 -2.09 -10.35
N VAL A 108 -3.44 -2.57 -9.74
CA VAL A 108 -2.08 -2.45 -10.27
C VAL A 108 -2.00 -3.18 -11.62
N PRO A 109 -1.41 -2.58 -12.67
CA PRO A 109 -0.47 -1.45 -12.67
C PRO A 109 -1.08 -0.06 -12.89
N ASN A 110 -2.40 0.10 -12.78
CA ASN A 110 -3.01 1.42 -12.93
C ASN A 110 -2.75 2.25 -11.67
N ASP A 111 -2.72 3.58 -11.81
CA ASP A 111 -2.57 4.48 -10.67
C ASP A 111 -3.77 4.35 -9.69
N PRO A 112 -3.54 4.59 -8.38
CA PRO A 112 -4.61 4.56 -7.39
C PRO A 112 -5.62 5.68 -7.62
N THR A 113 -6.90 5.37 -7.40
CA THR A 113 -7.99 6.34 -7.38
C THR A 113 -8.29 6.75 -5.95
N TYR A 114 -8.07 8.02 -5.61
CA TYR A 114 -8.37 8.58 -4.30
C TYR A 114 -9.81 9.11 -4.23
N TYR A 115 -10.45 8.93 -3.08
CA TYR A 115 -11.78 9.46 -2.82
C TYR A 115 -11.69 10.84 -2.15
N GLU A 116 -12.46 11.81 -2.66
CA GLU A 116 -12.48 13.20 -2.15
C GLU A 116 -13.31 13.33 -0.87
N ASP A 117 -12.83 12.74 0.22
CA ASP A 117 -13.42 12.84 1.56
C ASP A 117 -12.45 13.49 2.54
N SER A 118 -12.96 14.41 3.36
CA SER A 118 -12.17 15.11 4.39
C SER A 118 -12.46 14.67 5.82
N ASP A 119 -13.43 13.77 6.02
CA ASP A 119 -13.90 13.37 7.36
C ASP A 119 -13.32 12.03 7.80
N TYR A 120 -11.98 11.98 7.86
CA TYR A 120 -11.21 10.90 8.46
C TYR A 120 -10.33 11.47 9.57
N GLN A 121 -10.17 10.74 10.67
CA GLN A 121 -9.31 11.15 11.77
C GLN A 121 -8.64 9.94 12.44
N ALA A 122 -7.54 10.19 13.13
CA ALA A 122 -6.87 9.17 13.94
C ALA A 122 -7.85 8.50 14.90
N GLY A 123 -7.76 7.18 15.02
CA GLY A 123 -8.65 6.35 15.83
C GLY A 123 -9.97 5.97 15.15
N ASP A 124 -10.27 6.48 13.96
CA ASP A 124 -11.37 5.91 13.16
C ASP A 124 -11.08 4.44 12.83
N VAL A 125 -12.13 3.61 12.86
CA VAL A 125 -12.05 2.22 12.42
C VAL A 125 -12.62 2.16 11.01
N LEU A 126 -11.86 1.57 10.10
CA LEU A 126 -12.28 1.33 8.72
C LEU A 126 -12.44 -0.16 8.46
N THR A 127 -13.52 -0.57 7.81
CA THR A 127 -13.56 -1.87 7.13
C THR A 127 -13.05 -1.67 5.71
N ALA A 128 -11.97 -2.35 5.35
CA ALA A 128 -11.44 -2.42 3.99
C ALA A 128 -11.60 -3.84 3.46
N ARG A 129 -12.03 -3.98 2.20
CA ARG A 129 -12.26 -5.27 1.56
C ARG A 129 -12.07 -5.18 0.05
N VAL A 130 -11.46 -6.22 -0.52
CA VAL A 130 -11.41 -6.44 -1.96
C VAL A 130 -12.04 -7.79 -2.31
N VAL A 131 -12.74 -7.86 -3.44
CA VAL A 131 -13.40 -9.07 -3.96
C VAL A 131 -13.01 -9.26 -5.42
N ALA A 132 -12.39 -10.38 -5.76
CA ALA A 132 -12.13 -10.79 -7.13
C ALA A 132 -13.32 -11.63 -7.65
N TYR A 133 -13.98 -11.16 -8.70
CA TYR A 133 -15.02 -11.93 -9.39
C TYR A 133 -14.42 -12.95 -10.37
N ASN A 134 -13.28 -12.59 -10.96
CA ASN A 134 -12.38 -13.43 -11.74
C ASN A 134 -11.01 -12.74 -11.82
N GLU A 135 -10.09 -13.29 -12.60
CA GLU A 135 -8.73 -12.77 -12.77
C GLU A 135 -8.66 -11.33 -13.29
N SER A 136 -9.69 -10.81 -13.98
CA SER A 136 -9.69 -9.48 -14.61
C SER A 136 -10.86 -8.58 -14.19
N ALA A 137 -11.62 -8.97 -13.17
CA ALA A 137 -12.74 -8.19 -12.67
C ALA A 137 -12.92 -8.37 -11.15
N GLY A 138 -13.35 -7.32 -10.48
CA GLY A 138 -13.52 -7.33 -9.04
C GLY A 138 -14.10 -6.03 -8.50
N MET A 139 -14.02 -5.87 -7.19
CA MET A 139 -14.55 -4.72 -6.48
C MET A 139 -13.69 -4.40 -5.25
N SER A 140 -13.41 -3.12 -5.04
CA SER A 140 -12.95 -2.61 -3.75
C SER A 140 -14.12 -2.05 -2.92
N TYR A 141 -13.99 -2.13 -1.61
CA TYR A 141 -14.91 -1.57 -0.63
C TYR A 141 -14.13 -1.01 0.54
N ILE A 142 -14.41 0.23 0.93
CA ILE A 142 -13.90 0.80 2.17
C ILE A 142 -14.97 1.61 2.87
N ARG A 143 -15.14 1.43 4.18
CA ARG A 143 -16.15 2.12 4.99
C ARG A 143 -15.57 2.62 6.29
N ASN A 144 -15.88 3.87 6.64
CA ASN A 144 -15.59 4.43 7.95
C ASN A 144 -16.77 4.20 8.90
N HIS A 145 -16.53 3.52 10.02
CA HIS A 145 -17.57 3.20 10.99
C HIS A 145 -18.10 4.42 11.76
N ARG A 146 -17.27 5.44 11.97
CA ARG A 146 -17.69 6.67 12.66
C ARG A 146 -18.68 7.48 11.83
N THR A 147 -18.37 7.67 10.55
CA THR A 147 -19.16 8.53 9.66
C THR A 147 -20.25 7.76 8.92
N GLY A 148 -20.11 6.43 8.80
CA GLY A 148 -20.96 5.58 7.99
C GLY A 148 -20.72 5.70 6.48
N LYS A 149 -19.80 6.57 6.04
CA LYS A 149 -19.46 6.73 4.62
C LYS A 149 -18.76 5.49 4.10
N GLU A 150 -19.13 5.07 2.90
CA GLU A 150 -18.52 3.95 2.20
C GLU A 150 -18.24 4.29 0.73
N HIS A 151 -17.17 3.70 0.20
CA HIS A 151 -16.80 3.76 -1.21
C HIS A 151 -16.75 2.38 -1.81
N ARG A 152 -17.14 2.30 -3.08
CA ARG A 152 -17.11 1.08 -3.89
C ARG A 152 -16.57 1.39 -5.26
N THR A 153 -15.51 0.71 -5.69
CA THR A 153 -15.02 0.78 -7.07
C THR A 153 -15.20 -0.58 -7.71
N LEU A 154 -15.86 -0.61 -8.88
CA LEU A 154 -15.98 -1.80 -9.70
C LEU A 154 -14.88 -1.78 -10.77
N TYR A 155 -14.20 -2.91 -10.92
CA TYR A 155 -13.18 -3.14 -11.93
C TYR A 155 -13.69 -4.17 -12.93
N THR A 156 -13.62 -3.83 -14.22
CA THR A 156 -13.93 -4.72 -15.33
C THR A 156 -12.80 -4.66 -16.35
N ASP A 157 -12.63 -5.74 -17.12
CA ASP A 157 -11.72 -5.81 -18.27
C ASP A 157 -10.28 -5.37 -17.98
N GLN A 158 -9.77 -5.72 -16.80
CA GLN A 158 -8.42 -5.35 -16.38
C GLN A 158 -7.37 -6.14 -17.15
N LYS A 159 -6.37 -5.42 -17.67
CA LYS A 159 -5.39 -5.96 -18.63
C LYS A 159 -4.34 -6.88 -18.00
N VAL A 160 -4.04 -6.66 -16.72
CA VAL A 160 -3.09 -7.47 -15.97
C VAL A 160 -3.90 -8.33 -14.99
N PRO A 161 -3.93 -9.65 -15.17
CA PRO A 161 -4.76 -10.55 -14.40
C PRO A 161 -4.22 -10.73 -12.97
N LEU A 162 -5.11 -10.94 -12.01
CA LEU A 162 -4.81 -11.41 -10.66
C LEU A 162 -4.35 -12.86 -10.70
N SER A 163 -3.40 -13.24 -9.84
CA SER A 163 -3.06 -14.64 -9.58
C SER A 163 -4.13 -15.35 -8.76
N MET A 164 -4.83 -14.61 -7.89
CA MET A 164 -5.79 -15.16 -6.93
C MET A 164 -5.15 -16.19 -5.97
N THR A 165 -3.85 -16.05 -5.71
CA THR A 165 -3.08 -16.96 -4.85
C THR A 165 -2.71 -16.36 -3.50
N ASP A 166 -2.81 -15.04 -3.34
CA ASP A 166 -2.32 -14.34 -2.16
C ASP A 166 -3.37 -13.40 -1.58
N ALA A 167 -3.32 -13.19 -0.27
CA ALA A 167 -3.98 -12.10 0.44
C ALA A 167 -2.99 -11.44 1.38
N GLU A 168 -2.94 -10.11 1.41
CA GLU A 168 -1.96 -9.35 2.17
C GLU A 168 -2.57 -8.14 2.88
N TRP A 169 -2.01 -7.80 4.04
CA TRP A 169 -2.43 -6.71 4.92
C TRP A 169 -1.20 -5.90 5.33
N VAL A 170 -1.11 -4.67 4.83
CA VAL A 170 0.19 -4.03 4.63
C VAL A 170 0.17 -2.59 5.10
N VAL A 171 1.30 -2.17 5.68
CA VAL A 171 1.72 -0.77 5.76
C VAL A 171 2.87 -0.54 4.80
N GLU A 172 2.69 0.42 3.90
CA GLU A 172 3.62 0.73 2.83
C GLU A 172 4.28 2.09 3.03
N SER A 173 5.59 2.08 2.82
CA SER A 173 6.40 3.26 2.53
C SER A 173 6.29 3.59 1.04
N GLN A 174 5.94 4.84 0.73
CA GLN A 174 6.06 5.36 -0.65
C GLN A 174 7.48 5.83 -0.97
N LEU A 175 8.37 5.88 0.03
CA LEU A 175 9.78 6.17 -0.20
C LEU A 175 10.46 4.94 -0.80
N LEU A 176 11.09 5.13 -1.94
CA LEU A 176 11.87 4.11 -2.64
C LEU A 176 13.32 4.59 -2.77
N VAL A 177 14.25 3.63 -2.68
CA VAL A 177 15.68 3.85 -2.96
C VAL A 177 16.00 3.15 -4.27
N THR A 178 16.33 3.93 -5.29
CA THR A 178 16.61 3.44 -6.64
C THR A 178 18.06 3.73 -7.02
N GLU A 179 18.54 3.16 -8.13
CA GLU A 179 19.87 3.51 -8.68
C GLU A 179 20.01 5.01 -8.99
N ALA A 180 18.89 5.69 -9.30
CA ALA A 180 18.84 7.13 -9.55
C ALA A 180 18.74 7.98 -8.26
N GLY A 181 18.72 7.33 -7.08
CA GLY A 181 18.52 7.96 -5.78
C GLY A 181 17.10 7.78 -5.24
N LEU A 182 16.69 8.69 -4.36
CA LEU A 182 15.40 8.66 -3.69
C LEU A 182 14.25 8.98 -4.65
N SER A 183 13.21 8.15 -4.62
CA SER A 183 11.97 8.33 -5.36
C SER A 183 10.76 8.22 -4.43
N GLY A 184 9.64 8.78 -4.85
CA GLY A 184 8.38 8.76 -4.11
C GLY A 184 8.32 9.75 -2.95
N GLN A 185 7.38 9.54 -2.04
CA GLN A 185 7.09 10.45 -0.93
C GLN A 185 7.88 10.10 0.32
N ARG A 186 8.16 11.08 1.17
CA ARG A 186 8.86 10.83 2.45
C ARG A 186 7.93 10.06 3.40
N ASN A 187 8.50 9.23 4.26
CA ASN A 187 7.71 8.46 5.22
C ASN A 187 7.27 9.32 6.39
N ALA A 188 5.99 9.28 6.75
CA ALA A 188 5.52 9.91 7.98
C ALA A 188 5.98 9.08 9.18
N GLY A 189 6.14 9.73 10.34
CA GLY A 189 6.10 8.99 11.59
C GLY A 189 4.65 8.58 11.91
N PHE A 190 4.44 7.54 12.71
CA PHE A 190 3.08 7.13 13.07
C PHE A 190 2.98 6.42 14.41
N THR A 191 1.85 6.62 15.11
CA THR A 191 1.41 5.65 16.12
C THR A 191 1.10 4.31 15.43
N PRO A 192 1.19 3.17 16.12
CA PRO A 192 1.06 1.88 15.45
C PRO A 192 -0.23 1.75 14.60
N TRP A 193 -0.08 1.18 13.41
CA TRP A 193 -1.22 0.70 12.64
C TRP A 193 -1.70 -0.60 13.26
N SER A 194 -3.01 -0.70 13.53
CA SER A 194 -3.62 -1.91 14.05
C SER A 194 -4.57 -2.49 13.01
N PHE A 195 -4.33 -3.74 12.65
CA PHE A 195 -5.20 -4.53 11.79
C PHE A 195 -5.85 -5.62 12.63
N SER A 196 -7.16 -5.75 12.52
CA SER A 196 -7.94 -6.79 13.18
C SER A 196 -8.94 -7.40 12.22
N ASN A 197 -9.40 -8.61 12.51
CA ASN A 197 -10.28 -9.37 11.62
C ASN A 197 -9.72 -9.53 10.19
N ALA A 198 -8.39 -9.52 10.06
CA ALA A 198 -7.69 -9.78 8.81
C ALA A 198 -8.00 -11.21 8.34
N SER A 199 -8.65 -11.35 7.18
CA SER A 199 -9.13 -12.63 6.68
C SER A 199 -9.20 -12.70 5.17
N TYR A 200 -9.08 -13.90 4.62
CA TYR A 200 -9.30 -14.17 3.20
C TYR A 200 -10.37 -15.24 3.00
N LYS A 201 -11.03 -15.20 1.85
CA LYS A 201 -12.05 -16.17 1.45
C LYS A 201 -11.64 -16.86 0.17
N LYS A 202 -11.87 -18.17 0.12
CA LYS A 202 -11.68 -18.98 -1.08
C LYS A 202 -12.97 -19.11 -1.89
N LYS A 203 -12.83 -19.49 -3.15
CA LYS A 203 -13.95 -19.72 -4.08
C LYS A 203 -14.95 -20.78 -3.60
N ASP A 204 -14.50 -21.76 -2.79
CA ASP A 204 -15.35 -22.77 -2.16
C ASP A 204 -16.22 -22.23 -1.01
N GLY A 205 -16.02 -20.97 -0.63
CA GLY A 205 -16.75 -20.29 0.43
C GLY A 205 -16.07 -20.33 1.79
N SER A 206 -14.98 -21.08 1.96
CA SER A 206 -14.22 -21.12 3.22
C SER A 206 -13.53 -19.78 3.50
N THR A 207 -13.53 -19.39 4.78
CA THR A 207 -12.88 -18.18 5.28
C THR A 207 -11.79 -18.57 6.26
N HIS A 208 -10.62 -17.95 6.09
CA HIS A 208 -9.44 -18.20 6.90
C HIS A 208 -8.95 -16.87 7.47
N LEU A 209 -8.64 -16.86 8.76
CA LEU A 209 -7.99 -15.70 9.39
C LEU A 209 -6.52 -15.68 8.97
N MET A 210 -5.95 -14.48 8.87
CA MET A 210 -4.50 -14.32 8.73
C MET A 210 -3.76 -15.06 9.84
N GLY A 211 -2.77 -15.87 9.47
CA GLY A 211 -1.85 -16.54 10.39
C GLY A 211 -0.59 -15.72 10.66
N GLY A 212 0.33 -16.27 11.45
CA GLY A 212 1.63 -15.66 11.74
C GLY A 212 2.79 -16.25 10.94
N SER A 213 2.52 -17.05 9.90
CA SER A 213 3.53 -17.77 9.13
C SER A 213 4.35 -16.87 8.21
N GLU A 214 3.75 -15.77 7.74
CA GLU A 214 4.38 -14.81 6.84
C GLU A 214 4.15 -13.40 7.38
N ILE A 215 5.14 -12.91 8.13
CA ILE A 215 5.20 -11.56 8.68
C ILE A 215 6.50 -10.94 8.19
N TYR A 216 6.42 -9.72 7.65
CA TYR A 216 7.56 -9.06 7.03
C TYR A 216 7.64 -7.59 7.44
N ASN A 217 8.87 -7.07 7.41
CA ASN A 217 9.22 -5.72 7.85
C ASN A 217 9.63 -4.86 6.66
N CYS A 218 9.44 -3.55 6.80
CA CYS A 218 9.84 -2.57 5.80
C CYS A 218 11.32 -2.23 6.02
N VAL A 219 12.16 -2.56 5.04
CA VAL A 219 13.62 -2.37 5.10
C VAL A 219 14.11 -1.53 3.92
N LEU A 220 14.28 -0.22 4.12
CA LEU A 220 14.81 0.68 3.09
C LEU A 220 16.32 0.85 3.24
N ASN A 221 17.06 0.62 2.14
CA ASN A 221 18.51 0.75 2.11
C ASN A 221 19.22 -0.02 3.25
N GLY A 222 18.75 -1.25 3.53
CA GLY A 222 19.26 -2.08 4.62
C GLY A 222 18.84 -1.65 6.03
N THR A 223 18.07 -0.56 6.17
CA THR A 223 17.56 -0.08 7.45
C THR A 223 16.10 -0.49 7.62
N GLN A 224 15.81 -1.28 8.66
CA GLN A 224 14.44 -1.57 9.05
C GLN A 224 13.80 -0.31 9.61
N ILE A 225 12.73 0.16 8.96
CA ILE A 225 12.01 1.36 9.37
C ILE A 225 10.64 1.05 9.94
N PHE A 226 9.94 0.00 9.47
CA PHE A 226 8.69 -0.45 10.07
C PHE A 226 8.77 -1.92 10.47
N THR A 227 8.20 -2.24 11.64
CA THR A 227 8.19 -3.61 12.17
C THR A 227 6.75 -4.12 12.27
N ALA A 228 6.45 -5.21 11.58
CA ALA A 228 5.18 -5.92 11.73
C ALA A 228 5.26 -6.95 12.86
N THR A 229 4.18 -7.11 13.60
CA THR A 229 4.07 -8.06 14.71
C THR A 229 2.74 -8.80 14.60
N TYR A 230 2.80 -10.12 14.65
CA TYR A 230 1.63 -10.98 14.75
C TYR A 230 1.09 -10.96 16.18
N GLU A 231 -0.18 -10.59 16.35
CA GLU A 231 -0.83 -10.46 17.65
C GLU A 231 -1.86 -11.58 17.91
N GLY A 232 -2.03 -12.49 16.96
CA GLY A 232 -2.99 -13.59 17.02
C GLY A 232 -3.78 -13.75 15.72
N PRO A 233 -4.65 -14.78 15.61
CA PRO A 233 -5.39 -15.05 14.39
C PRO A 233 -6.17 -13.81 13.91
N GLY A 234 -5.87 -13.35 12.70
CA GLY A 234 -6.49 -12.16 12.10
C GLY A 234 -6.05 -10.82 12.68
N CYS A 235 -5.00 -10.79 13.51
CA CYS A 235 -4.52 -9.58 14.17
C CYS A 235 -3.03 -9.37 13.90
N LEU A 236 -2.68 -8.18 13.40
CA LEU A 236 -1.29 -7.73 13.31
C LEU A 236 -1.18 -6.24 13.64
N GLN A 237 -0.03 -5.83 14.11
CA GLN A 237 0.32 -4.44 14.36
C GLN A 237 1.58 -4.09 13.57
N VAL A 238 1.61 -2.91 12.95
CA VAL A 238 2.84 -2.36 12.36
C VAL A 238 3.27 -1.13 13.14
N ASN A 239 4.50 -1.16 13.63
CA ASN A 239 5.10 -0.11 14.44
C ASN A 239 6.12 0.68 13.61
N ASP A 240 6.13 2.00 13.79
CA ASP A 240 7.22 2.84 13.32
C ASP A 240 8.45 2.57 14.20
N THR A 241 9.48 2.02 13.57
CA THR A 241 10.77 1.67 14.19
C THR A 241 11.92 2.40 13.53
N THR A 242 11.63 3.50 12.84
CA THR A 242 12.62 4.30 12.13
C THR A 242 13.69 4.78 13.11
N PRO A 243 14.98 4.45 12.89
CA PRO A 243 16.06 4.92 13.76
C PRO A 243 16.11 6.44 13.83
N ALA A 244 16.48 6.99 14.99
CA ALA A 244 16.54 8.44 15.20
C ALA A 244 17.57 9.14 14.27
N ASP A 245 18.57 8.39 13.82
CA ASP A 245 19.62 8.80 12.88
C ASP A 245 19.34 8.35 11.43
N TYR A 246 18.11 7.90 11.13
CA TYR A 246 17.74 7.44 9.79
C TYR A 246 17.98 8.52 8.74
N ASN A 247 18.80 8.17 7.75
CA ASN A 247 19.02 8.96 6.56
C ASN A 247 18.80 8.07 5.33
N PRO A 248 17.75 8.29 4.53
CA PRO A 248 17.45 7.44 3.39
C PRO A 248 18.49 7.56 2.25
N GLY A 249 19.31 8.61 2.24
CA GLY A 249 20.26 8.90 1.15
C GLY A 249 21.75 8.72 1.49
N SER A 250 22.09 8.00 2.55
CA SER A 250 23.48 7.64 2.88
C SER A 250 23.92 6.34 2.23
#